data_AF-A0A6V7LG11-F1
#
_entry.id   AF-A0A6V7LG11-F1
#
_cell.length_a   1.000
_cell.length_b   1.000
_cell.length_c   1.000
_cell.angle_alpha   90.00
_cell.angle_beta   90.00
_cell.angle_gamma   90.00
#
_symmetry.space_group_name_H-M   'P 1'
#
loop_
_entity.id
_entity.type
_entity.pdbx_description
1 polymer ?
#
loop_
_entity_poly.entity_id
_entity_poly.type
_entity_poly.pdbx_seq_one_letter_code
_entity_poly.pdbx_strand_id
1 'polypeptide(L)'
;CFSSDSKLLFFSTPQRYNIMSYVLNFETGILNQIRHDSTSLMVLDVFDDTILWLNTSVIMPSRLMISELNKNEDEVELKAITEPMVIDELKDIIYENNEYVYSDGPVEDVKDFNFMYYGPKEGKEKSVPVILAAHGGPHASYANTFIFNHAIVVAS
;
A
#
# COMPACT_ATOMS: atom_id res chain seq x y z
N CYS A 1 -15.31 3.09 7.03
CA CYS A 1 -16.66 2.73 6.57
C CYS A 1 -17.32 1.86 7.63
N PHE A 2 -18.59 2.09 7.93
CA PHE A 2 -19.33 1.26 8.88
C PHE A 2 -20.13 0.20 8.13
N SER A 3 -20.34 -0.97 8.74
CA SER A 3 -21.38 -1.90 8.28
C SER A 3 -22.77 -1.26 8.41
N SER A 4 -23.75 -1.76 7.66
CA SER A 4 -25.13 -1.25 7.70
C SER A 4 -25.76 -1.27 9.09
N ASP A 5 -25.34 -2.20 9.96
CA ASP A 5 -25.79 -2.30 11.36
C ASP A 5 -24.90 -1.55 12.36
N SER A 6 -23.85 -0.86 11.88
CA SER A 6 -22.89 -0.10 12.69
C SER A 6 -22.09 -0.91 13.71
N LYS A 7 -22.07 -2.25 13.60
CA LYS A 7 -21.30 -3.12 14.51
C LYS A 7 -19.84 -3.26 14.12
N LEU A 8 -19.55 -3.10 12.82
CA LEU A 8 -18.21 -3.25 12.27
C LEU A 8 -17.72 -1.91 11.72
N LEU A 9 -16.50 -1.55 12.06
CA LEU A 9 -15.78 -0.42 11.50
C LEU A 9 -14.61 -0.92 10.64
N PHE A 10 -14.70 -0.66 9.35
CA PHE A 10 -13.63 -0.90 8.38
C PHE A 10 -12.80 0.37 8.19
N PHE A 11 -11.48 0.26 8.28
CA PHE A 11 -10.59 1.39 8.05
C PHE A 11 -9.24 0.93 7.53
N SER A 12 -8.50 1.88 6.93
CA SER A 12 -7.18 1.64 6.39
C SER A 12 -6.20 2.66 6.91
N THR A 13 -4.97 2.24 7.19
CA THR A 13 -3.89 3.13 7.62
C THR A 13 -2.58 2.74 6.95
N PRO A 14 -1.73 3.71 6.57
CA PRO A 14 -0.35 3.41 6.24
C PRO A 14 0.34 2.72 7.42
N GLN A 15 1.02 1.60 7.15
CA GLN A 15 1.85 0.87 8.11
C GLN A 15 3.18 0.54 7.44
N ARG A 16 4.23 1.26 7.87
CA ARG A 16 5.56 1.27 7.22
C ARG A 16 5.41 1.60 5.73
N TYR A 17 5.46 0.59 4.87
CA TYR A 17 5.49 0.73 3.42
C TYR A 17 4.15 0.49 2.75
N ASN A 18 3.20 -0.18 3.39
CA ASN A 18 1.94 -0.58 2.74
C ASN A 18 0.76 0.10 3.43
N ILE A 19 -0.37 0.16 2.74
CA ILE A 19 -1.66 0.49 3.37
C ILE A 19 -2.30 -0.82 3.80
N MET A 20 -2.48 -0.96 5.11
CA MET A 20 -3.14 -2.11 5.70
C MET A 20 -4.59 -1.75 6.04
N SER A 21 -5.49 -2.71 5.84
CA SER A 21 -6.90 -2.56 6.18
C SER A 21 -7.27 -3.43 7.38
N TYR A 22 -8.21 -2.95 8.17
CA TYR A 22 -8.64 -3.56 9.41
C TYR A 22 -10.16 -3.51 9.53
N VAL A 23 -10.70 -4.44 10.31
CA VAL A 23 -12.07 -4.42 10.81
C VAL A 23 -12.05 -4.45 12.33
N LEU A 24 -12.77 -3.52 12.95
CA LEU A 24 -13.00 -3.46 14.38
C LEU A 24 -14.46 -3.84 14.65
N ASN A 25 -14.67 -4.89 15.43
CA ASN A 25 -15.98 -5.27 15.92
C ASN A 25 -16.26 -4.55 17.24
N PHE A 26 -17.29 -3.70 17.28
CA PHE A 26 -17.64 -2.91 18.46
C PHE A 26 -18.35 -3.70 19.56
N GLU A 27 -18.95 -4.85 19.24
CA GLU A 27 -19.57 -5.72 20.24
C GLU A 27 -18.52 -6.50 21.04
N THR A 28 -17.47 -6.96 20.37
CA THR A 28 -16.41 -7.78 20.98
C THR A 28 -15.16 -6.98 21.35
N GLY A 29 -14.94 -5.82 20.74
CA GLY A 29 -13.70 -5.05 20.83
C GLY A 29 -12.52 -5.66 20.07
N ILE A 30 -12.74 -6.71 19.28
CA ILE A 30 -11.69 -7.40 18.53
C ILE A 30 -11.34 -6.61 17.27
N LEU A 31 -10.05 -6.37 17.07
CA LEU A 31 -9.47 -5.76 15.88
C LEU A 31 -8.79 -6.84 15.05
N ASN A 32 -9.26 -7.04 13.82
CA ASN A 32 -8.67 -7.98 12.87
C ASN A 32 -8.06 -7.23 11.69
N GLN A 33 -6.87 -7.64 11.26
CA GLN A 33 -6.27 -7.17 10.03
C GLN A 33 -6.80 -7.99 8.85
N ILE A 34 -7.22 -7.29 7.79
CA ILE A 34 -7.65 -7.90 6.55
C ILE A 34 -6.42 -8.40 5.78
N ARG A 35 -6.30 -9.72 5.64
CA ARG A 35 -5.17 -10.35 4.95
C ARG A 35 -5.25 -10.12 3.44
N HIS A 36 -4.12 -9.77 2.84
CA HIS A 36 -3.93 -9.63 1.40
C HIS A 36 -2.46 -9.91 1.05
N ASP A 37 -2.14 -9.82 -0.24
CA ASP A 37 -0.78 -10.01 -0.75
C ASP A 37 0.16 -8.83 -0.36
N SER A 38 1.30 -8.68 -1.05
CA SER A 38 2.29 -7.65 -0.75
C SER A 38 1.92 -6.24 -1.22
N THR A 39 0.76 -6.06 -1.84
CA THR A 39 0.27 -4.76 -2.31
C THR A 39 -0.28 -3.91 -1.16
N SER A 40 -0.80 -2.73 -1.47
CA SER A 40 -1.61 -1.94 -0.55
C SER A 40 -3.09 -2.19 -0.81
N LEU A 41 -3.86 -2.39 0.26
CA LEU A 41 -5.32 -2.55 0.20
C LEU A 41 -6.00 -1.48 1.06
N MET A 42 -6.89 -0.71 0.44
CA MET A 42 -7.63 0.36 1.10
C MET A 42 -9.13 0.16 0.95
N VAL A 43 -9.88 0.30 2.04
CA VAL A 43 -11.35 0.33 2.00
C VAL A 43 -11.81 1.64 1.37
N LEU A 44 -12.66 1.54 0.35
CA LEU A 44 -13.29 2.68 -0.31
C LEU A 44 -14.71 2.89 0.21
N ASP A 45 -15.48 1.82 0.29
CA ASP A 45 -16.88 1.87 0.73
C ASP A 45 -17.35 0.52 1.29
N VAL A 46 -18.42 0.55 2.08
CA VAL A 46 -19.12 -0.63 2.60
C VAL A 46 -20.61 -0.41 2.40
N PHE A 47 -21.25 -1.33 1.69
CA PHE A 47 -22.67 -1.29 1.42
C PHE A 47 -23.28 -2.68 1.63
N ASP A 48 -24.23 -2.78 2.56
CA ASP A 48 -24.74 -4.06 3.05
C ASP A 48 -23.59 -4.99 3.46
N ASP A 49 -23.58 -6.21 2.93
CA ASP A 49 -22.54 -7.20 3.18
C ASP A 49 -21.39 -7.11 2.16
N THR A 50 -21.28 -6.01 1.41
CA THR A 50 -20.30 -5.85 0.33
C THR A 50 -19.28 -4.77 0.67
N ILE A 51 -18.01 -5.08 0.49
CA ILE A 51 -16.90 -4.14 0.72
C ILE A 51 -16.20 -3.85 -0.59
N LEU A 52 -16.07 -2.57 -0.91
CA LEU A 52 -15.31 -2.09 -2.06
C LEU A 52 -13.90 -1.68 -1.62
N TRP A 53 -12.91 -2.19 -2.35
CA TRP A 53 -11.51 -1.98 -2.07
C TRP A 53 -10.78 -1.33 -3.25
N LEU A 54 -9.77 -0.51 -2.91
CA LEU A 54 -8.70 -0.12 -3.82
C LEU A 54 -7.50 -1.02 -3.55
N ASN A 55 -6.99 -1.68 -4.59
CA ASN A 55 -5.79 -2.49 -4.53
C ASN A 55 -4.72 -1.90 -5.45
N THR A 56 -3.52 -1.64 -4.94
CA THR A 56 -2.51 -0.84 -5.66
C THR A 56 -1.09 -1.16 -5.19
N SER A 57 -0.09 -0.94 -6.04
CA SER A 57 1.32 -0.93 -5.65
C SER A 57 2.09 0.07 -6.51
N VAL A 58 3.35 0.34 -6.19
CA VAL A 58 4.17 1.27 -6.97
C VAL A 58 4.39 0.80 -8.42
N ILE A 59 4.38 -0.52 -8.67
CA ILE A 59 4.50 -1.14 -10.01
C ILE A 59 3.16 -1.61 -10.60
N MET A 60 2.07 -1.59 -9.81
CA MET A 60 0.76 -2.08 -10.23
C MET A 60 -0.26 -0.95 -10.14
N PRO A 61 -0.75 -0.44 -11.29
CA PRO A 61 -1.84 0.52 -11.30
C PRO A 61 -3.02 0.08 -10.45
N SER A 62 -3.66 1.07 -9.83
CA SER A 62 -4.77 0.82 -8.92
C SER A 62 -5.93 0.13 -9.62
N ARG A 63 -6.48 -0.91 -8.98
CA ARG A 63 -7.66 -1.66 -9.43
C ARG A 63 -8.71 -1.72 -8.34
N LEU A 64 -9.97 -1.83 -8.75
CA LEU A 64 -11.09 -2.05 -7.84
C LEU A 64 -11.23 -3.54 -7.55
N MET A 65 -11.40 -3.86 -6.27
CA MET A 65 -11.72 -5.21 -5.82
C MET A 65 -12.95 -5.16 -4.92
N ILE A 66 -13.63 -6.29 -4.79
CA ILE A 66 -14.79 -6.46 -3.93
C ILE A 66 -14.60 -7.68 -3.04
N SER A 67 -15.21 -7.66 -1.87
CA SER A 67 -15.40 -8.86 -1.06
C SER A 67 -16.76 -8.84 -0.39
N GLU A 68 -17.24 -10.01 -0.01
CA GLU A 68 -18.43 -10.16 0.83
C GLU A 68 -18.03 -10.30 2.31
N LEU A 69 -18.87 -9.78 3.20
CA LEU A 69 -18.78 -9.96 4.63
C LEU A 69 -19.19 -11.38 4.99
N ASN A 70 -18.19 -12.22 5.20
CA ASN A 70 -18.32 -13.57 5.68
C ASN A 70 -18.26 -13.62 7.22
N LYS A 71 -18.70 -14.74 7.81
CA LYS A 71 -18.74 -14.92 9.27
C LYS A 71 -17.36 -14.83 9.94
N ASN A 72 -16.29 -15.09 9.19
CA ASN A 72 -14.92 -14.89 9.62
C ASN A 72 -14.46 -13.51 9.13
N GLU A 73 -14.54 -12.52 10.03
CA GLU A 73 -14.30 -11.11 9.74
C GLU A 73 -12.84 -10.81 9.29
N ASP A 74 -11.90 -11.75 9.44
CA ASP A 74 -10.47 -11.56 9.19
C ASP A 74 -9.96 -12.12 7.84
N GLU A 75 -10.77 -12.91 7.14
CA GLU A 75 -10.41 -13.53 5.87
C GLU A 75 -11.45 -13.22 4.80
N VAL A 76 -11.19 -12.19 4.01
CA VAL A 76 -12.09 -11.78 2.91
C VAL A 76 -11.60 -12.35 1.58
N GLU A 77 -12.50 -12.95 0.82
CA GLU A 77 -12.21 -13.37 -0.55
C GLU A 77 -12.25 -12.14 -1.48
N LEU A 78 -11.07 -11.66 -1.91
CA LEU A 78 -10.97 -10.50 -2.79
C LEU A 78 -11.18 -10.89 -4.26
N LYS A 79 -12.19 -10.30 -4.89
CA LYS A 79 -12.51 -10.48 -6.31
C LYS A 79 -12.28 -9.18 -7.07
N ALA A 80 -11.51 -9.22 -8.16
CA ALA A 80 -11.28 -8.04 -8.99
C ALA A 80 -12.56 -7.64 -9.75
N ILE A 81 -12.88 -6.35 -9.76
CA ILE A 81 -13.99 -5.78 -10.55
C ILE A 81 -13.46 -5.17 -11.85
N THR A 82 -12.26 -4.59 -11.80
CA THR A 82 -11.60 -3.98 -12.95
C THR A 82 -10.44 -4.83 -13.42
N GLU A 83 -10.26 -4.91 -14.74
CA GLU A 83 -9.07 -5.52 -15.33
C GLU A 83 -7.80 -4.78 -14.89
N PRO A 84 -6.68 -5.48 -14.62
CA PRO A 84 -5.41 -4.83 -14.34
C PRO A 84 -4.95 -4.02 -15.56
N MET A 85 -4.64 -2.74 -15.34
CA MET A 85 -3.94 -1.96 -16.35
C MET A 85 -2.50 -2.44 -16.43
N VAL A 86 -2.06 -2.82 -17.63
CA VAL A 86 -0.68 -3.23 -17.90
C VAL A 86 0.06 -2.03 -18.51
N ILE A 87 1.19 -1.68 -17.91
CA ILE A 87 2.15 -0.70 -18.43
C ILE A 87 3.44 -1.47 -18.70
N ASP A 88 3.78 -1.65 -19.97
CA ASP A 88 4.85 -2.56 -20.39
C ASP A 88 6.22 -2.13 -19.82
N GLU A 89 6.43 -0.82 -19.71
CA GLU A 89 7.65 -0.21 -19.19
C GLU A 89 7.88 -0.51 -17.70
N LEU A 90 6.84 -0.92 -16.96
CA LEU A 90 6.95 -1.28 -15.55
C LEU A 90 7.32 -2.75 -15.32
N LYS A 91 7.34 -3.58 -16.37
CA LYS A 91 7.60 -5.03 -16.25
C LYS A 91 9.01 -5.36 -15.77
N ASP A 92 9.98 -4.52 -16.12
CA ASP A 92 11.40 -4.69 -15.78
C ASP A 92 11.82 -3.88 -14.54
N ILE A 93 10.85 -3.21 -13.91
CA ILE A 93 11.03 -2.40 -12.72
C ILE A 93 10.77 -3.26 -11.48
N ILE A 94 11.66 -3.14 -10.51
CA ILE A 94 11.49 -3.72 -9.17
C ILE A 94 11.18 -2.62 -8.17
N TYR A 95 10.61 -3.03 -7.05
CA TYR A 95 10.57 -2.20 -5.86
C TYR A 95 11.05 -2.97 -4.65
N GLU A 96 11.75 -2.27 -3.76
CA GLU A 96 12.32 -2.85 -2.55
C GLU A 96 12.11 -1.92 -1.37
N ASN A 97 11.55 -2.47 -0.30
CA ASN A 97 11.38 -1.78 0.96
C ASN A 97 12.66 -1.91 1.78
N ASN A 98 13.25 -0.78 2.17
CA ASN A 98 14.55 -0.74 2.81
C ASN A 98 14.48 -0.03 4.17
N GLU A 99 15.07 -0.67 5.18
CA GLU A 99 15.29 -0.08 6.50
C GLU A 99 16.77 0.23 6.64
N TYR A 100 17.08 1.47 7.00
CA TYR A 100 18.44 1.89 7.25
C TYR A 100 18.59 2.34 8.69
N VAL A 101 19.59 1.80 9.37
CA VAL A 101 19.97 2.16 10.74
C VAL A 101 21.38 2.71 10.68
N TYR A 102 21.60 3.92 11.21
CA TYR A 102 22.92 4.52 11.26
C TYR A 102 23.84 3.69 12.18
N SER A 103 25.03 3.32 11.70
CA SER A 103 26.01 2.54 12.47
C SER A 103 26.69 3.35 13.57
N ASP A 104 26.81 4.66 13.39
CA ASP A 104 27.60 5.56 14.24
C ASP A 104 26.76 6.83 14.55
N GLY A 105 26.28 6.97 15.78
CA GLY A 105 25.41 8.11 16.16
C GLY A 105 26.18 9.44 16.35
N PRO A 106 25.50 10.59 16.45
CA PRO A 106 24.55 11.15 15.49
C PRO A 106 25.18 12.33 14.69
N VAL A 107 24.71 12.54 13.46
CA VAL A 107 24.34 13.91 13.03
C VAL A 107 22.94 14.08 13.61
N GLU A 108 22.85 14.86 14.67
CA GLU A 108 21.79 14.94 15.70
C GLU A 108 20.35 14.52 15.25
N ASP A 109 19.77 13.57 16.02
CA ASP A 109 18.34 13.21 16.15
C ASP A 109 17.67 12.14 15.26
N VAL A 110 18.29 11.58 14.21
CA VAL A 110 17.71 10.46 13.43
C VAL A 110 18.52 9.17 13.59
N LYS A 111 17.90 8.12 14.15
CA LYS A 111 18.56 6.82 14.42
C LYS A 111 18.35 5.80 13.30
N ASP A 112 17.21 5.86 12.67
CA ASP A 112 16.76 4.98 11.62
C ASP A 112 15.81 5.72 10.67
N PHE A 113 15.78 5.28 9.42
CA PHE A 113 14.79 5.71 8.44
C PHE A 113 14.45 4.58 7.49
N ASN A 114 13.31 4.71 6.82
CA ASN A 114 12.90 3.79 5.79
C ASN A 114 12.78 4.50 4.45
N PHE A 115 12.94 3.73 3.38
CA PHE A 115 12.70 4.21 2.03
C PHE A 115 12.26 3.05 1.14
N MET A 116 11.59 3.38 0.04
CA MET A 116 11.25 2.45 -1.01
C MET A 116 12.13 2.75 -2.21
N TYR A 117 12.93 1.77 -2.63
CA TYR A 117 13.58 1.81 -3.94
C TYR A 117 12.56 1.38 -4.99
N TYR A 118 12.56 2.09 -6.12
CA TYR A 118 11.73 1.81 -7.27
C TYR A 118 12.55 2.15 -8.52
N GLY A 119 12.89 1.14 -9.31
CA GLY A 119 13.83 1.29 -10.42
C GLY A 119 14.17 -0.02 -11.12
N PRO A 120 15.06 0.02 -12.13
CA PRO A 120 15.39 -1.16 -12.91
C PRO A 120 16.06 -2.24 -12.05
N LYS A 121 15.75 -3.50 -12.38
CA LYS A 121 16.31 -4.69 -11.70
C LYS A 121 17.81 -4.83 -11.89
N GLU A 122 18.30 -4.47 -13.07
CA GLU A 122 19.69 -4.63 -13.49
C GLU A 122 20.18 -3.35 -14.15
N GLY A 123 21.48 -3.05 -14.00
CA GLY A 123 22.09 -1.87 -14.58
C GLY A 123 23.58 -1.82 -14.26
N LYS A 124 24.31 -1.00 -15.01
CA LYS A 124 25.72 -0.71 -14.68
C LYS A 124 25.78 0.23 -13.48
N GLU A 125 26.85 0.15 -12.70
CA GLU A 125 27.06 1.08 -11.59
C GLU A 125 26.97 2.53 -12.09
N LYS A 126 26.18 3.37 -11.38
CA LYS A 126 25.96 4.80 -11.71
C LYS A 126 25.40 5.06 -13.12
N SER A 127 24.73 4.09 -13.74
CA SER A 127 24.14 4.25 -15.07
C SER A 127 22.71 4.81 -15.06
N VAL A 128 22.06 4.85 -13.90
CA VAL A 128 20.68 5.32 -13.74
C VAL A 128 20.68 6.54 -12.83
N PRO A 129 20.06 7.66 -13.22
CA PRO A 129 19.91 8.81 -12.34
C PRO A 129 19.05 8.45 -11.12
N VAL A 130 19.45 8.91 -9.94
CA VAL A 130 18.67 8.73 -8.72
C VAL A 130 17.76 9.93 -8.51
N ILE A 131 16.47 9.67 -8.30
CA ILE A 131 15.47 10.69 -8.00
C ILE A 131 14.96 10.43 -6.59
N LEU A 132 15.07 11.45 -5.73
CA LEU A 132 14.63 11.38 -4.35
C LEU A 132 13.28 12.08 -4.21
N ALA A 133 12.24 11.32 -3.86
CA ALA A 133 10.91 11.83 -3.53
C ALA A 133 10.69 11.76 -2.02
N ALA A 134 11.11 12.79 -1.30
CA ALA A 134 10.84 12.90 0.13
C ALA A 134 9.40 13.36 0.39
N HIS A 135 8.75 12.84 1.44
CA HIS A 135 7.51 13.45 1.93
C HIS A 135 7.86 14.59 2.90
N GLY A 136 7.15 15.72 2.78
CA GLY A 136 7.55 17.00 3.40
C GLY A 136 6.93 17.31 4.76
N GLY A 137 6.34 16.36 5.49
CA GLY A 137 5.73 16.65 6.78
C GLY A 137 4.82 15.55 7.35
N PRO A 138 4.23 15.76 8.55
CA PRO A 138 3.49 14.74 9.30
C PRO A 138 2.14 14.35 8.66
N HIS A 139 1.73 15.06 7.62
CA HIS A 139 0.43 14.89 6.96
C HIS A 139 0.50 14.10 5.66
N ALA A 140 1.69 13.72 5.21
CA ALA A 140 1.90 12.92 4.02
C ALA A 140 2.83 11.75 4.34
N SER A 141 2.45 10.56 3.90
CA SER A 141 3.27 9.35 3.95
C SER A 141 3.23 8.72 2.56
N TYR A 142 4.40 8.33 2.05
CA TYR A 142 4.46 7.47 0.87
C TYR A 142 4.27 6.04 1.33
N ALA A 143 3.19 5.42 0.85
CA ALA A 143 3.01 3.99 0.89
C ALA A 143 3.22 3.41 -0.51
N ASN A 144 3.18 2.10 -0.61
CA ASN A 144 3.26 1.28 -1.80
C ASN A 144 1.98 1.49 -2.61
N THR A 145 1.89 2.64 -3.26
CA THR A 145 0.74 3.07 -4.05
C THR A 145 1.21 3.54 -5.41
N PHE A 146 0.39 3.27 -6.42
CA PHE A 146 0.68 3.70 -7.77
C PHE A 146 0.53 5.22 -7.89
N ILE A 147 1.62 5.89 -8.27
CA ILE A 147 1.63 7.32 -8.58
C ILE A 147 2.09 7.47 -10.03
N PHE A 148 1.18 7.92 -10.89
CA PHE A 148 1.42 8.02 -12.34
C PHE A 148 2.67 8.86 -12.68
N ASN A 149 2.91 9.96 -11.94
CA ASN A 149 4.09 10.80 -12.14
C ASN A 149 5.40 10.06 -11.83
N HIS A 150 5.41 9.17 -10.83
CA HIS A 150 6.59 8.35 -10.54
C HIS A 150 6.83 7.32 -11.64
N ALA A 151 5.76 6.72 -12.16
CA ALA A 151 5.83 5.77 -13.26
C ALA A 151 6.41 6.39 -14.54
N ILE A 152 5.98 7.59 -14.93
CA ILE A 152 6.51 8.28 -16.12
C ILE A 152 8.03 8.47 -16.03
N VAL A 153 8.52 8.88 -14.87
CA VAL A 153 9.92 9.19 -14.65
C VAL A 153 10.83 7.96 -14.76
N VAL A 154 10.30 6.78 -14.41
CA VAL A 154 11.06 5.52 -14.45
C VAL A 154 10.88 4.78 -15.78
N ALA A 155 9.77 5.02 -16.48
CA ALA A 155 9.47 4.45 -17.79
C ALA A 155 10.16 5.17 -18.98
N SER A 156 10.75 6.35 -18.76
CA SER A 156 11.41 7.19 -19.77
C SER A 156 12.91 6.95 -19.89
#